data_AF-A0A945JQI7-F1
#
_entry.id   AF-A0A945JQI7-F1
#
_cell.length_a   1.000
_cell.length_b   1.000
_cell.length_c   1.000
_cell.angle_alpha   90.00
_cell.angle_beta   90.00
_cell.angle_gamma   90.00
#
_symmetry.space_group_name_H-M   'P 1'
#
loop_
_entity.id
_entity.type
_entity.pdbx_description
1 polymer ?
#
loop_
_entity_poly.entity_id
_entity_poly.type
_entity_poly.pdbx_seq_one_letter_code
_entity_poly.pdbx_strand_id
1 'polypeptide(L)'
;MRNVLAVDIGGTFTDLVAYDLESGTVTYAKSPTTYGDFVEGILACLTKAGIHVADTELVKHGSTLVINALIQRDGARTALITTKGFRDTLEIGR
;
A
#
# COMPACT_ATOMS: atom_id res chain seq x y z
N MET A 1 7.83 -20.70 13.20
CA MET A 1 7.74 -19.90 11.96
C MET A 1 7.52 -18.45 12.34
N ARG A 2 8.60 -17.67 12.32
CA ARG A 2 8.55 -16.22 12.51
C ARG A 2 8.75 -15.58 11.14
N ASN A 3 7.71 -14.95 10.63
CA ASN A 3 7.72 -14.36 9.31
C ASN A 3 7.90 -12.84 9.37
N VAL A 4 8.70 -12.31 8.45
CA VAL A 4 8.65 -10.90 8.06
C VAL A 4 7.84 -10.79 6.78
N LEU A 5 6.77 -10.01 6.82
CA LEU A 5 5.89 -9.78 5.68
C LEU A 5 6.16 -8.42 5.06
N ALA A 6 6.12 -8.37 3.73
CA ALA A 6 6.04 -7.14 2.96
C ALA A 6 4.82 -7.23 2.03
N VAL A 7 4.03 -6.15 2.01
CA VAL A 7 2.84 -6.04 1.18
C VAL A 7 2.93 -4.78 0.36
N ASP A 8 2.60 -4.85 -0.92
CA ASP A 8 2.45 -3.69 -1.80
C ASP A 8 1.05 -3.69 -2.43
N ILE A 9 0.25 -2.68 -2.13
CA ILE A 9 -1.07 -2.49 -2.73
C ILE A 9 -0.95 -1.63 -3.98
N GLY A 10 -1.13 -2.26 -5.13
CA GLY A 10 -1.25 -1.61 -6.43
C GLY A 10 -2.68 -1.25 -6.81
N GLY A 11 -2.84 -0.63 -7.99
CA GLY A 11 -4.15 -0.33 -8.55
C GLY A 11 -4.91 -1.57 -9.05
N THR A 12 -4.20 -2.64 -9.42
CA THR A 12 -4.81 -3.86 -9.97
C THR A 12 -4.65 -5.05 -9.03
N PHE A 13 -3.46 -5.20 -8.45
CA PHE A 13 -3.12 -6.32 -7.60
C PHE A 13 -2.51 -5.84 -6.28
N THR A 14 -2.72 -6.65 -5.24
CA THR A 14 -1.96 -6.62 -4.01
C THR A 14 -0.94 -7.74 -4.06
N ASP A 15 0.33 -7.37 -3.85
CA ASP A 15 1.47 -8.26 -3.83
C ASP A 15 1.89 -8.51 -2.38
N LEU A 16 2.25 -9.75 -2.04
CA LEU A 16 2.78 -10.14 -0.74
C LEU A 16 4.06 -10.95 -0.92
N VAL A 17 5.06 -10.62 -0.11
CA VAL A 17 6.29 -11.39 0.08
C VAL A 17 6.43 -11.72 1.55
N ALA A 18 6.67 -12.99 1.85
CA ALA A 18 6.97 -13.45 3.20
C ALA A 18 8.38 -14.04 3.25
N TYR A 19 9.11 -13.69 4.31
CA TYR A 19 10.41 -14.27 4.61
C TYR A 19 10.35 -14.98 5.96
N ASP A 20 10.54 -16.29 5.95
CA ASP A 20 10.64 -17.09 7.17
C ASP A 20 12.05 -16.98 7.75
N LEU A 21 12.15 -16.40 8.95
CA LEU A 21 13.42 -16.19 9.65
C LEU A 21 14.08 -17.49 10.13
N GLU A 22 13.33 -18.58 10.28
CA GLU A 22 13.84 -19.87 10.73
C GLU A 22 14.41 -20.68 9.57
N SER A 23 13.63 -20.86 8.49
CA SER A 23 14.05 -21.67 7.34
C SER A 23 14.81 -20.89 6.27
N GLY A 24 14.74 -19.55 6.27
CA GLY A 24 15.27 -18.70 5.21
C GLY A 24 14.44 -18.74 3.92
N THR A 25 13.24 -19.33 3.95
CA THR A 25 12.37 -19.49 2.79
C THR A 25 11.68 -18.17 2.43
N VAL A 26 11.56 -17.88 1.13
CA VAL A 26 10.76 -16.77 0.62
C VAL A 26 9.49 -17.31 -0.04
N THR A 27 8.34 -16.77 0.32
CA THR A 27 7.05 -17.09 -0.28
C THR A 27 6.44 -15.85 -0.90
N TYR A 28 5.81 -16.01 -2.06
CA TYR A 28 5.16 -14.93 -2.80
C TYR A 28 3.67 -15.24 -2.96
N ALA A 29 2.82 -14.24 -2.81
CA ALA A 29 1.41 -14.35 -3.12
C ALA A 29 0.90 -13.08 -3.80
N LYS A 30 -0.16 -13.25 -4.60
CA LYS A 30 -0.82 -12.18 -5.34
C LYS A 30 -2.32 -12.35 -5.29
N SER A 31 -3.03 -11.26 -5.04
CA SER A 31 -4.48 -11.17 -5.15
C SER A 31 -4.85 -9.91 -5.95
N PRO A 32 -6.05 -9.86 -6.54
CA PRO A 32 -6.62 -8.60 -7.00
C PRO A 32 -6.66 -7.58 -5.84
N THR A 33 -6.52 -6.30 -6.16
CA THR A 33 -6.75 -5.21 -5.20
C THR A 33 -8.25 -5.09 -4.95
N THR A 34 -8.64 -5.15 -3.68
CA THR A 34 -10.03 -5.00 -3.26
C THR A 34 -10.29 -3.54 -2.89
N TYR A 35 -10.88 -2.78 -3.82
CA TYR A 35 -11.31 -1.41 -3.52
C TYR A 35 -12.49 -1.40 -2.55
N GLY A 36 -12.48 -0.45 -1.62
CA GLY A 36 -13.47 -0.38 -0.54
C GLY A 36 -13.05 -1.12 0.74
N ASP A 37 -12.23 -2.16 0.61
CA ASP A 37 -11.56 -2.82 1.74
C ASP A 37 -10.22 -3.42 1.31
N PHE A 38 -9.16 -2.62 1.42
CA PHE A 38 -7.82 -3.06 1.03
C PHE A 38 -7.27 -4.17 1.92
N VAL A 39 -7.79 -4.32 3.14
CA VAL A 39 -7.33 -5.37 4.07
C VAL A 39 -7.74 -6.74 3.55
N GLU A 40 -8.90 -6.86 2.90
CA GLU A 40 -9.36 -8.11 2.28
C GLU A 40 -8.37 -8.61 1.22
N GLY A 41 -7.79 -7.72 0.41
CA GLY A 41 -6.75 -8.07 -0.55
C GLY A 41 -5.51 -8.67 0.12
N ILE A 42 -5.07 -8.08 1.22
CA ILE A 42 -3.92 -8.59 2.00
C ILE A 42 -4.23 -9.97 2.59
N LEU A 43 -5.43 -10.15 3.17
CA LEU A 43 -5.86 -11.43 3.75
C LEU A 43 -5.97 -12.53 2.69
N ALA A 44 -6.41 -12.20 1.48
CA ALA A 44 -6.43 -13.13 0.36
C ALA A 44 -5.00 -13.58 -0.03
N CYS A 45 -4.02 -12.68 -0.01
CA CYS A 45 -2.61 -13.03 -0.20
C CYS A 45 -2.07 -13.95 0.90
N LEU A 46 -2.35 -13.65 2.17
CA LEU A 46 -1.95 -14.48 3.31
C LEU A 46 -2.52 -15.89 3.22
N THR A 47 -3.80 -16.01 2.86
CA THR A 47 -4.47 -17.29 2.64
C THR A 47 -3.80 -18.09 1.53
N LYS A 48 -3.46 -17.44 0.40
CA LYS A 48 -2.74 -18.08 -0.71
C LYS A 48 -1.30 -18.50 -0.35
N ALA A 49 -0.64 -17.73 0.51
CA ALA A 49 0.70 -18.05 1.00
C ALA A 49 0.70 -19.16 2.07
N GLY A 50 -0.46 -19.51 2.62
CA GLY A 50 -0.56 -20.46 3.74
C GLY A 50 0.03 -19.92 5.04
N ILE A 51 0.01 -18.59 5.22
CA ILE A 51 0.62 -17.92 6.38
C ILE A 51 -0.48 -17.36 7.28
N HIS A 52 -0.42 -17.67 8.57
CA HIS A 52 -1.29 -17.05 9.56
C HIS A 52 -0.70 -15.71 10.01
N VAL A 53 -1.56 -14.71 10.19
CA VAL A 53 -1.16 -13.37 10.68
C VAL A 53 -0.43 -13.47 12.02
N ALA A 54 -0.84 -14.40 12.89
CA ALA A 54 -0.22 -14.63 14.20
C ALA A 54 1.26 -15.07 14.12
N ASP A 55 1.69 -15.63 12.99
CA ASP A 55 3.08 -16.06 12.76
C ASP A 55 3.97 -14.92 12.24
N THR A 56 3.44 -13.70 12.16
CA THR A 56 4.14 -12.54 11.63
C THR A 56 4.72 -11.67 12.74
N GLU A 57 6.01 -11.43 12.68
CA GLU A 57 6.71 -10.55 13.64
C GLU A 57 6.73 -9.09 13.18
N LEU A 58 6.81 -8.87 11.87
CA LEU A 58 6.88 -7.54 11.26
C LEU A 58 6.10 -7.51 9.96
N VAL A 59 5.29 -6.47 9.77
CA VAL A 59 4.63 -6.16 8.50
C VAL A 59 5.20 -4.85 7.95
N LYS A 60 5.76 -4.92 6.74
CA LYS A 60 6.10 -3.75 5.92
C LYS A 60 4.97 -3.51 4.93
N HIS A 61 4.41 -2.31 4.95
CA HIS A 61 3.29 -1.95 4.10
C HIS A 61 3.70 -0.87 3.12
N GLY A 62 3.48 -1.13 1.84
CA GLY A 62 3.64 -0.20 0.73
C GLY A 62 2.34 -0.10 -0.06
N SER A 63 2.15 1.04 -0.71
CA SER A 63 1.06 1.20 -1.67
C SER A 63 1.40 2.27 -2.70
N THR A 64 0.97 2.05 -3.94
CA THR A 64 1.04 3.03 -5.03
C THR A 64 -0.23 3.85 -5.19
N LEU A 65 -1.26 3.62 -4.37
CA LEU A 65 -2.55 4.31 -4.49
C LEU A 65 -2.41 5.83 -4.34
N VAL A 66 -1.53 6.29 -3.44
CA VAL A 66 -1.30 7.73 -3.19
C VAL A 66 -0.72 8.41 -4.43
N ILE A 67 0.34 7.82 -5.01
CA ILE A 67 0.97 8.42 -6.19
C ILE A 67 0.06 8.36 -7.41
N ASN A 68 -0.74 7.30 -7.55
CA ASN A 68 -1.73 7.18 -8.61
C ASN A 68 -2.82 8.25 -8.48
N ALA A 69 -3.34 8.48 -7.27
CA ALA A 69 -4.32 9.55 -7.02
C ALA A 69 -3.77 10.94 -7.39
N LEU A 70 -2.49 11.20 -7.10
CA LEU A 70 -1.81 12.44 -7.49
C LEU A 70 -1.68 12.59 -9.02
N ILE A 71 -1.22 11.55 -9.71
CA ILE A 71 -1.03 11.56 -11.16
C ILE A 71 -2.37 11.68 -11.90
N GLN A 72 -3.39 10.96 -11.42
CA GLN A 72 -4.74 10.94 -12.01
C GLN A 72 -5.60 12.14 -11.59
N ARG A 73 -5.10 12.96 -10.64
CA ARG A 73 -5.85 14.06 -10.01
C ARG A 73 -7.18 13.60 -9.40
N ASP A 74 -7.21 12.37 -8.91
CA ASP A 74 -8.36 11.73 -8.26
C ASP A 74 -8.26 11.84 -6.73
N GLY A 75 -8.03 13.07 -6.27
CA GLY A 75 -7.96 13.41 -4.85
C GLY A 75 -9.26 14.04 -4.36
N ALA A 76 -9.38 14.19 -3.05
CA ALA A 76 -10.45 14.98 -2.47
C ALA A 76 -10.38 16.45 -2.95
N ARG A 77 -11.55 17.11 -3.08
CA ARG A 77 -11.60 18.55 -3.29
C ARG A 77 -11.02 19.27 -2.06
N THR A 78 -10.00 20.09 -2.28
CA THR A 78 -9.30 20.85 -1.24
C THR A 78 -9.32 22.35 -1.55
N ALA A 79 -8.99 23.16 -0.55
CA ALA A 79 -8.83 24.61 -0.68
C ALA A 79 -7.47 25.03 -0.12
N LEU A 80 -6.87 26.04 -0.73
CA LEU A 80 -5.65 26.69 -0.25
C LEU A 80 -6.01 28.04 0.36
N ILE A 81 -5.65 28.27 1.62
CA ILE A 81 -5.74 29.58 2.28
C ILE A 81 -4.35 30.20 2.27
N THR A 82 -4.24 31.40 1.71
CA THR A 82 -2.97 32.13 1.62
C THR A 82 -3.09 33.53 2.22
N THR A 83 -1.94 34.12 2.54
CA THR A 83 -1.85 35.55 2.87
C THR A 83 -2.35 36.39 1.70
N LYS A 84 -3.03 37.50 1.97
CA LYS A 84 -3.48 38.45 0.94
C LYS A 84 -2.30 38.83 0.03
N GLY A 85 -2.47 38.65 -1.28
CA GLY A 85 -1.43 38.90 -2.29
C GLY A 85 -0.64 37.67 -2.75
N PHE A 86 -0.85 36.49 -2.15
CA PHE A 86 -0.08 35.26 -2.44
C PHE A 86 -0.94 34.10 -2.94
N ARG A 87 -2.06 34.38 -3.63
CA ARG A 87 -2.91 33.31 -4.18
C ARG A 87 -2.18 32.47 -5.23
N ASP A 88 -1.32 33.09 -6.01
CA ASP A 88 -0.81 32.51 -7.26
C ASP A 88 0.52 31.75 -7.07
N THR A 89 1.02 31.62 -5.82
CA THR A 89 2.33 31.02 -5.52
C THR A 89 2.50 29.60 -6.07
N LEU A 90 1.47 28.74 -5.95
CA LEU A 90 1.56 27.38 -6.49
C LEU A 90 1.59 27.32 -8.02
N GLU A 91 1.01 28.32 -8.70
CA GLU A 91 1.02 28.41 -10.16
C GLU A 91 2.32 29.02 -10.68
N ILE A 92 2.91 29.97 -9.94
CA ILE A 92 4.26 30.50 -10.20
C ILE A 92 5.32 29.39 -10.07
N GLY A 93 5.13 28.45 -9.14
CA GLY A 93 5.98 27.25 -9.00
C GLY A 93 7.41 27.56 -8.55
N ARG A 94 7.60 28.64 -7.78
CA ARG A 94 8.88 29.07 -7.24
C ARG A 94 8.76 29.51 -5.79
#